data_AF-F5LFK1-F1
#
_entry.id   AF-F5LFK1-F1
#
_cell.length_a   1.000
_cell.length_b   1.000
_cell.length_c   1.000
_cell.angle_alpha   90.00
_cell.angle_beta   90.00
_cell.angle_gamma   90.00
#
_symmetry.space_group_name_H-M   'P 1'
#
loop_
_entity.id
_entity.type
_entity.pdbx_description
1 polymer ?
#
loop_
_entity_poly.entity_id
_entity_poly.type
_entity_poly.pdbx_seq_one_letter_code
_entity_poly.pdbx_strand_id
1 'polypeptide(L)'
;MFMERREEPVILFQASLSLVVSAANKSQAAETAAFILSRESIDLSPVQMVNEQGEKAEFRMESVDAVEWTRVEDIREGGRFKVYGTIRLKLRAGSPEDYASVIQAGLTGYHLPRSVIHDHTVWVIPTNCGPAFACVLDEKASWKPAVQEPAMLVAVG
;
A
#
# COMPACT_ATOMS: atom_id res chain seq x y z
N MET A 1 17.03 3.85 -33.97
CA MET A 1 15.62 3.74 -33.57
C MET A 1 15.60 3.70 -32.06
N PHE A 2 15.44 4.86 -31.41
CA PHE A 2 15.36 4.95 -29.96
C PHE A 2 13.91 4.60 -29.58
N MET A 3 13.71 3.45 -28.93
CA MET A 3 12.42 3.18 -28.30
C MET A 3 12.30 4.16 -27.12
N GLU A 4 11.46 5.18 -27.28
CA GLU A 4 11.00 6.01 -26.17
C GLU A 4 10.49 5.06 -25.09
N ARG A 5 11.19 4.98 -23.95
CA ARG A 5 10.66 4.31 -22.77
C ARG A 5 9.45 5.12 -22.33
N ARG A 6 8.26 4.76 -22.78
CA ARG A 6 7.02 5.23 -22.16
C ARG A 6 7.09 4.80 -20.71
N GLU A 7 7.23 5.74 -19.79
CA GLU A 7 7.05 5.46 -18.38
C GLU A 7 5.66 4.87 -18.21
N GLU A 8 5.60 3.61 -17.79
CA GLU A 8 4.34 2.97 -17.47
C GLU A 8 3.68 3.72 -16.31
N PRO A 9 2.37 3.99 -16.38
CA PRO A 9 1.68 4.73 -15.33
C PRO A 9 1.77 3.96 -14.01
N VAL A 10 2.22 4.67 -12.97
CA VAL A 10 2.38 4.13 -11.62
C VAL A 10 1.13 4.44 -10.81
N ILE A 11 0.71 3.49 -9.98
CA ILE A 11 -0.40 3.66 -9.06
C ILE A 11 0.16 4.02 -7.68
N LEU A 12 -0.31 5.11 -7.11
CA LEU A 12 -0.04 5.47 -5.72
C LEU A 12 -1.18 4.94 -4.87
N PHE A 13 -0.84 4.02 -3.98
CA PHE A 13 -1.78 3.44 -3.02
C PHE A 13 -1.43 3.92 -1.62
N GLN A 14 -2.44 4.33 -0.88
CA GLN A 14 -2.32 4.73 0.52
C GLN A 14 -3.36 4.00 1.35
N ALA A 15 -2.94 3.42 2.47
CA ALA A 15 -3.83 2.83 3.45
C ALA A 15 -3.55 3.37 4.85
N SER A 16 -4.59 3.83 5.54
CA SER A 16 -4.56 4.05 6.98
C SER A 16 -4.83 2.73 7.69
N LEU A 17 -4.00 2.40 8.66
CA LEU A 17 -4.00 1.08 9.28
C LEU A 17 -3.80 1.14 10.78
N SER A 18 -4.16 0.04 11.43
CA SER A 18 -3.81 -0.22 12.82
C SER A 18 -3.21 -1.60 12.99
N LEU A 19 -2.16 -1.67 13.81
CA LEU A 19 -1.51 -2.90 14.24
C LEU A 19 -1.72 -3.08 15.74
N VAL A 20 -1.88 -4.33 16.16
CA VAL A 20 -1.80 -4.68 17.59
C VAL A 20 -0.44 -5.32 17.84
N VAL A 21 0.32 -4.74 18.75
CA VAL A 21 1.65 -5.22 19.14
C VAL A 21 1.72 -5.45 20.64
N SER A 22 2.62 -6.33 21.06
CA SER A 22 2.95 -6.54 22.48
C SER A 22 4.22 -5.77 22.82
N ALA A 23 4.20 -4.96 23.88
CA ALA A 23 5.33 -4.16 24.34
C ALA A 23 5.21 -3.83 25.84
N ALA A 24 6.27 -3.31 26.47
CA ALA A 24 6.19 -2.90 27.88
C ALA A 24 5.54 -1.52 28.08
N ASN A 25 5.59 -0.65 27.07
CA ASN A 25 5.04 0.70 27.11
C ASN A 25 4.76 1.24 25.70
N LYS A 26 4.14 2.42 25.62
CA LYS A 26 3.76 3.05 24.35
C LYS A 26 4.94 3.38 23.43
N SER A 27 6.11 3.74 23.98
CA SER A 27 7.31 4.03 23.17
C SER A 27 7.80 2.77 22.47
N GLN A 28 7.96 1.70 23.25
CA GLN A 28 8.36 0.39 22.70
C GLN A 28 7.31 -0.16 21.73
N ALA A 29 6.02 0.10 21.93
CA ALA A 29 4.98 -0.29 20.98
C ALA A 29 5.15 0.43 19.63
N ALA A 30 5.43 1.74 19.63
CA ALA A 30 5.70 2.48 18.41
C ALA A 30 6.94 1.97 17.67
N GLU A 31 8.04 1.72 18.41
CA GLU A 31 9.27 1.15 17.87
C GLU A 31 9.04 -0.25 17.29
N THR A 32 8.27 -1.08 17.98
CA THR A 32 7.91 -2.43 17.52
C THR A 32 7.10 -2.37 16.23
N ALA A 33 6.10 -1.48 16.14
CA ALA A 33 5.32 -1.31 14.93
C ALA A 33 6.18 -0.80 13.76
N ALA A 34 7.10 0.13 14.02
CA ALA A 34 8.05 0.64 13.03
C ALA A 34 9.04 -0.42 12.55
N PHE A 35 9.45 -1.34 13.43
CA PHE A 35 10.29 -2.46 13.08
C PHE A 35 9.54 -3.51 12.24
N ILE A 36 8.32 -3.88 12.64
CA ILE A 36 7.50 -4.88 11.94
C ILE A 36 7.16 -4.41 10.53
N LEU A 37 6.70 -3.16 10.38
CA LEU A 37 6.44 -2.55 9.08
C LEU A 37 7.40 -1.39 8.85
N SER A 38 8.62 -1.75 8.46
CA SER A 38 9.57 -0.84 7.86
C SER A 38 9.61 -1.07 6.36
N ARG A 39 10.16 -0.10 5.62
CA ARG A 39 10.41 -0.25 4.18
C ARG A 39 11.29 -1.47 3.85
N GLU A 40 12.14 -1.87 4.78
CA GLU A 40 13.11 -2.96 4.62
C GLU A 40 12.55 -4.32 5.06
N SER A 41 11.54 -4.32 5.93
CA SER A 41 10.90 -5.55 6.40
C SER A 41 9.80 -6.03 5.47
N ILE A 42 9.09 -5.12 4.79
CA ILE A 42 7.98 -5.45 3.90
C ILE A 42 8.47 -6.17 2.65
N ASP A 43 7.88 -7.33 2.37
CA ASP A 43 8.06 -8.05 1.11
C ASP A 43 7.19 -7.40 0.02
N LEU A 44 7.78 -7.14 -1.15
CA LEU A 44 7.12 -6.50 -2.30
C LEU A 44 6.34 -7.50 -3.17
N SER A 45 5.80 -8.54 -2.54
CA SER A 45 4.94 -9.53 -3.18
C SER A 45 3.70 -8.88 -3.81
N PRO A 46 3.12 -9.44 -4.88
CA PRO A 46 1.90 -8.90 -5.49
C PRO A 46 0.73 -8.85 -4.52
N VAL A 47 -0.13 -7.85 -4.68
CA VAL A 47 -1.39 -7.71 -3.93
C VAL A 47 -2.57 -7.82 -4.88
N GLN A 48 -3.56 -8.62 -4.50
CA GLN A 48 -4.82 -8.70 -5.23
C GLN A 48 -5.80 -7.68 -4.63
N MET A 49 -6.39 -6.84 -5.48
CA MET A 49 -7.47 -5.93 -5.09
C MET A 49 -8.75 -6.31 -5.83
N VAL A 50 -9.88 -5.96 -5.25
CA VAL A 50 -11.22 -6.30 -5.75
C VAL A 50 -12.03 -5.04 -5.96
N ASN A 51 -12.75 -4.94 -7.07
CA ASN A 51 -13.66 -3.82 -7.31
C ASN A 51 -15.08 -4.07 -6.80
N GLU A 52 -15.95 -3.06 -6.88
CA GLU A 52 -17.36 -3.16 -6.44
C GLU A 52 -18.17 -4.23 -7.19
N GLN A 53 -17.73 -4.63 -8.39
CA GLN A 53 -18.36 -5.68 -9.19
C GLN A 53 -17.82 -7.09 -8.84
N GLY A 54 -16.87 -7.18 -7.92
CA GLY A 54 -16.21 -8.43 -7.53
C GLY A 54 -15.07 -8.86 -8.47
N GLU A 55 -14.72 -8.04 -9.46
CA GLU A 55 -13.59 -8.30 -10.35
C GLU A 55 -12.28 -8.11 -9.59
N LYS A 56 -11.32 -9.00 -9.87
CA LYS A 56 -10.04 -9.04 -9.19
C LYS A 56 -8.95 -8.60 -10.16
N ALA A 57 -8.08 -7.71 -9.71
CA ALA A 57 -6.87 -7.36 -10.43
C ALA A 57 -5.66 -7.55 -9.52
N GLU A 58 -4.56 -8.04 -10.11
CA GLU A 58 -3.29 -8.14 -9.42
C GLU A 58 -2.48 -6.85 -9.59
N PHE A 59 -1.89 -6.38 -8.50
CA PHE A 59 -1.01 -5.23 -8.48
C PHE A 59 0.35 -5.63 -7.92
N ARG A 60 1.41 -5.41 -8.68
CA ARG A 60 2.79 -5.61 -8.22
C ARG A 60 3.24 -4.41 -7.41
N MET A 61 3.78 -4.64 -6.23
CA MET A 61 4.38 -3.59 -5.42
C MET A 61 5.78 -3.26 -5.95
N GLU A 62 6.01 -2.01 -6.32
CA GLU A 62 7.33 -1.54 -6.75
C GLU A 62 8.17 -1.04 -5.58
N SER A 63 7.54 -0.30 -4.67
CA SER A 63 8.22 0.25 -3.50
C SER A 63 7.25 0.65 -2.40
N VAL A 64 7.73 0.58 -1.16
CA VAL A 64 7.15 1.31 -0.03
C VAL A 64 7.72 2.73 -0.03
N ASP A 65 6.87 3.72 -0.23
CA ASP A 65 7.25 5.13 -0.25
C ASP A 65 7.40 5.68 1.17
N ALA A 66 6.48 5.34 2.07
CA ALA A 66 6.53 5.75 3.47
C ALA A 66 5.69 4.84 4.36
N VAL A 67 6.12 4.71 5.62
CA VAL A 67 5.30 4.19 6.73
C VAL A 67 5.41 5.19 7.87
N GLU A 68 4.27 5.70 8.33
CA GLU A 68 4.20 6.78 9.33
C GLU A 68 3.24 6.39 10.45
N TRP A 69 3.75 6.33 11.68
CA TRP A 69 2.96 6.02 12.88
C TRP A 69 2.55 7.31 13.58
N THR A 70 1.27 7.43 13.90
CA THR A 70 0.66 8.68 14.38
C THR A 70 0.12 8.60 15.79
N ARG A 71 -0.31 7.41 16.24
CA ARG A 71 -0.97 7.26 17.55
C ARG A 71 -0.72 5.88 18.14
N VAL A 72 -0.54 5.82 19.45
CA VAL A 72 -0.48 4.58 20.24
C VAL A 72 -1.54 4.61 21.34
N GLU A 73 -2.39 3.60 21.34
CA GLU A 73 -3.40 3.36 22.36
C GLU A 73 -3.06 2.12 23.17
N ASP A 74 -3.22 2.22 24.49
CA ASP A 74 -3.13 1.08 25.38
C ASP A 74 -4.46 0.33 25.29
N ILE A 75 -4.40 -0.93 24.85
CA ILE A 75 -5.52 -1.84 24.94
C ILE A 75 -5.35 -2.46 26.31
N ARG A 76 -6.26 -2.18 27.25
CA ARG A 76 -6.17 -2.42 28.72
C ARG A 76 -5.88 -3.87 29.17
N GLU A 77 -5.45 -4.73 28.26
CA GLU A 77 -5.03 -6.11 28.41
C GLU A 77 -3.48 -6.19 28.35
N GLY A 78 -2.84 -6.06 29.51
CA GLY A 78 -1.55 -6.72 29.78
C GLY A 78 -0.40 -6.48 28.79
N GLY A 79 -0.11 -5.23 28.43
CA GLY A 79 1.04 -4.90 27.59
C GLY A 79 0.77 -5.02 26.08
N ARG A 80 -0.49 -4.96 25.66
CA ARG A 80 -0.87 -4.86 24.25
C ARG A 80 -1.23 -3.42 23.90
N PHE A 81 -0.75 -2.99 22.74
CA PHE A 81 -0.94 -1.64 22.25
C PHE A 81 -1.49 -1.68 20.84
N LYS A 82 -2.44 -0.79 20.56
CA LYS A 82 -2.92 -0.53 19.20
C LYS A 82 -2.19 0.68 18.65
N VAL A 83 -1.40 0.45 17.61
CA VAL A 83 -0.60 1.49 16.94
C VAL A 83 -1.27 1.83 15.62
N TYR A 84 -1.52 3.11 15.39
CA TYR A 84 -2.18 3.64 14.20
C TYR A 84 -1.17 4.36 13.32
N GLY A 85 -1.31 4.19 12.02
CA GLY A 85 -0.42 4.81 11.06
C GLY A 85 -0.96 4.75 9.64
N THR A 86 -0.11 5.15 8.72
CA THR A 86 -0.38 5.16 7.29
C THR A 86 0.78 4.51 6.55
N ILE A 87 0.48 3.71 5.54
CA ILE A 87 1.45 3.20 4.57
C ILE A 87 1.15 3.77 3.19
N ARG A 88 2.21 4.12 2.47
CA ARG A 88 2.15 4.59 1.08
C ARG A 88 3.00 3.70 0.20
N LEU A 89 2.42 3.22 -0.89
CA LEU A 89 3.02 2.26 -1.82
C LEU A 89 2.97 2.79 -3.25
N LYS A 90 3.96 2.39 -4.05
CA LYS A 90 3.88 2.42 -5.50
C LYS A 90 3.54 1.04 -6.01
N LEU A 91 2.50 0.97 -6.83
CA LEU A 91 1.98 -0.24 -7.45
C LEU A 91 2.04 -0.11 -8.98
N ARG A 92 2.07 -1.25 -9.65
CA ARG A 92 1.77 -1.40 -11.09
C ARG A 92 0.77 -2.52 -11.29
N ALA A 93 0.01 -2.46 -12.38
CA ALA A 93 -0.79 -3.60 -12.81
C ALA A 93 0.12 -4.82 -13.04
N GLY A 94 -0.32 -6.00 -12.58
CA GLY A 94 0.43 -7.25 -12.70
C GLY A 94 0.54 -7.73 -14.16
N SER A 95 -0.48 -7.44 -14.96
CA SER A 95 -0.57 -7.76 -16.38
C SER A 95 -1.21 -6.65 -17.21
N PRO A 96 -1.08 -6.67 -18.56
CA PRO A 96 -1.80 -5.75 -19.45
C PRO A 96 -3.33 -5.86 -19.36
N GLU A 97 -3.85 -7.04 -19.02
CA GLU A 97 -5.28 -7.29 -18.85
C GLU A 97 -5.81 -6.63 -17.57
N ASP A 98 -5.06 -6.75 -16.47
CA ASP A 98 -5.34 -6.01 -15.23
C ASP A 98 -5.35 -4.51 -15.50
N TYR A 99 -4.36 -4.00 -16.25
CA TYR A 99 -4.27 -2.59 -16.59
C TYR A 99 -5.51 -2.10 -17.36
N ALA A 100 -5.93 -2.84 -18.39
CA ALA A 100 -7.13 -2.50 -19.16
C ALA A 100 -8.39 -2.51 -18.28
N SER A 101 -8.53 -3.50 -17.41
CA SER A 101 -9.66 -3.64 -16.46
C SER A 101 -9.70 -2.47 -15.46
N VAL A 102 -8.55 -2.06 -14.94
CA VAL A 102 -8.45 -0.93 -13.98
C VAL A 102 -8.76 0.40 -14.65
N ILE A 103 -8.34 0.60 -15.91
CA ILE A 103 -8.68 1.80 -16.68
C ILE A 103 -10.19 1.86 -16.99
N GLN A 104 -10.80 0.73 -17.35
CA GLN A 104 -12.23 0.67 -17.67
C GLN A 104 -13.12 0.86 -16.44
N ALA A 105 -12.83 0.15 -15.34
CA ALA A 105 -13.62 0.21 -14.12
C ALA A 105 -13.33 1.45 -13.26
N GLY A 106 -12.19 2.10 -13.46
CA GLY A 106 -11.71 3.20 -12.65
C GLY A 106 -10.95 2.71 -11.41
N LEU A 107 -9.72 3.20 -11.24
CA LEU A 107 -8.81 2.82 -10.15
C LEU A 107 -9.41 3.03 -8.75
N THR A 108 -10.25 4.04 -8.59
CA THR A 108 -10.89 4.36 -7.30
C THR A 108 -11.86 3.28 -6.82
N GLY A 109 -12.31 2.40 -7.72
CA GLY A 109 -13.20 1.29 -7.38
C GLY A 109 -12.47 0.06 -6.86
N TYR A 110 -11.15 -0.04 -6.98
CA TYR A 110 -10.38 -1.19 -6.50
C TYR A 110 -9.95 -1.00 -5.04
N HIS A 111 -10.21 -2.03 -4.25
CA HIS A 111 -10.05 -2.04 -2.80
C HIS A 111 -9.32 -3.29 -2.33
N LEU A 112 -8.63 -3.21 -1.18
CA LEU A 112 -8.12 -4.43 -0.55
C LEU A 112 -9.29 -5.36 -0.18
N PRO A 113 -9.13 -6.68 -0.34
CA PRO A 113 -10.20 -7.62 -0.09
C PRO A 113 -10.64 -7.56 1.39
N ARG A 114 -11.93 -7.34 1.62
CA ARG A 114 -12.50 -7.38 2.98
C ARG A 114 -12.41 -8.81 3.52
N SER A 115 -12.00 -8.96 4.78
CA SER A 115 -12.02 -10.26 5.43
C SER A 115 -13.46 -10.65 5.79
N VAL A 116 -13.75 -11.95 5.74
CA VAL A 116 -15.08 -12.52 6.04
C VAL A 116 -15.44 -12.38 7.53
N ILE A 117 -14.45 -12.11 8.38
CA ILE A 117 -14.63 -12.03 9.83
C ILE A 117 -14.83 -10.56 10.25
N HIS A 118 -16.05 -10.23 10.66
CA HIS A 118 -16.46 -8.94 11.26
C HIS A 118 -16.48 -7.69 10.36
N ASP A 119 -16.62 -7.83 9.03
CA ASP A 119 -16.63 -6.69 8.07
C ASP A 119 -15.38 -5.79 8.14
N HIS A 120 -14.30 -6.26 8.75
CA HIS A 120 -13.04 -5.53 8.82
C HIS A 120 -12.09 -6.02 7.72
N THR A 121 -11.53 -5.09 6.97
CA THR A 121 -10.42 -5.39 6.06
C THR A 121 -9.17 -5.63 6.89
N VAL A 122 -8.71 -6.88 6.93
CA VAL A 122 -7.40 -7.23 7.48
C VAL A 122 -6.47 -7.49 6.31
N TRP A 123 -5.45 -6.65 6.18
CA TRP A 123 -4.39 -6.86 5.23
C TRP A 123 -3.27 -7.68 5.88
N VAL A 124 -3.00 -8.84 5.28
CA VAL A 124 -1.86 -9.68 5.61
C VAL A 124 -0.68 -9.17 4.78
N ILE A 125 0.24 -8.45 5.44
CA ILE A 125 1.44 -7.90 4.82
C ILE A 125 2.58 -8.87 5.08
N PRO A 126 3.13 -9.55 4.06
CA PRO A 126 4.27 -10.42 4.26
C PRO A 126 5.49 -9.57 4.66
N THR A 127 6.21 -10.00 5.68
CA THR A 127 7.46 -9.35 6.12
C THR A 127 8.55 -10.39 6.36
N ASN A 128 9.81 -9.96 6.39
CA ASN A 128 10.96 -10.82 6.68
C ASN A 128 10.96 -11.42 8.10
N CYS A 129 10.13 -10.91 9.02
CA CYS A 129 9.98 -11.38 10.39
C CYS A 129 8.69 -12.20 10.61
N GLY A 130 7.95 -12.48 9.53
CA GLY A 130 6.63 -13.14 9.55
C GLY A 130 5.51 -12.21 9.08
N PRO A 131 4.30 -12.73 8.81
CA PRO A 131 3.19 -11.92 8.33
C PRO A 131 2.73 -10.91 9.40
N ALA A 132 2.60 -9.66 9.01
CA ALA A 132 1.95 -8.62 9.82
C ALA A 132 0.46 -8.55 9.47
N PHE A 133 -0.38 -8.49 10.50
CA PHE A 133 -1.83 -8.39 10.35
C PHE A 133 -2.29 -6.98 10.66
N ALA A 134 -2.54 -6.19 9.62
CA ALA A 134 -2.95 -4.81 9.72
C ALA A 134 -4.46 -4.67 9.47
N CYS A 135 -5.18 -4.06 10.41
CA CYS A 135 -6.56 -3.65 10.16
C CYS A 135 -6.56 -2.35 9.35
N VAL A 136 -7.15 -2.39 8.16
CA VAL A 136 -7.25 -1.24 7.25
C VAL A 136 -8.48 -0.42 7.64
N LEU A 137 -8.27 0.86 7.88
CA LEU A 137 -9.26 1.81 8.37
C LEU A 137 -9.81 2.69 7.25
N ASP A 138 -8.96 3.07 6.30
CA ASP A 138 -9.26 3.85 5.10
C ASP A 138 -8.22 3.50 4.04
N GLU A 139 -8.58 3.60 2.76
CA GLU A 139 -7.64 3.38 1.66
C GLU A 139 -7.99 4.23 0.44
N LYS A 140 -6.97 4.59 -0.33
CA LYS A 140 -7.08 5.42 -1.54
C LYS A 140 -6.05 4.98 -2.57
N ALA A 141 -6.47 4.93 -3.82
CA ALA A 141 -5.61 4.67 -4.97
C ALA A 141 -5.74 5.81 -5.99
N SER A 142 -4.62 6.27 -6.53
CA SER A 142 -4.59 7.31 -7.57
C SER A 142 -3.49 7.04 -8.58
N TRP A 143 -3.71 7.43 -9.83
CA TRP A 143 -2.68 7.37 -10.87
C TRP A 143 -1.65 8.48 -10.64
N LYS A 144 -0.36 8.13 -10.69
CA LYS A 144 0.70 9.09 -10.93
C LYS A 144 0.83 9.25 -12.45
N PRO A 145 0.55 10.44 -13.00
CA PRO A 145 0.76 10.67 -14.42
C PRO A 145 2.24 10.47 -14.76
N ALA A 146 2.52 9.74 -15.85
CA ALA A 146 3.85 9.66 -16.42
C ALA A 146 4.32 11.10 -16.71
N VAL A 147 5.45 11.50 -16.15
CA VAL A 147 5.98 12.84 -16.40
C VAL A 147 6.52 12.81 -17.82
N GLN A 148 5.83 13.45 -18.77
CA GLN A 148 6.51 13.86 -19.99
C GLN A 148 7.56 14.87 -19.56
N GLU A 149 8.84 14.47 -19.52
CA GLU A 149 9.93 15.44 -19.51
C GLU A 149 9.67 16.38 -20.70
N PRO A 150 9.47 17.69 -20.46
CA PRO A 150 9.33 18.61 -21.57
C PRO A 150 10.65 18.55 -22.33
N ALA A 151 10.60 18.07 -23.57
CA ALA A 151 11.72 18.14 -24.49
C ALA A 151 12.22 19.58 -24.48
N MET A 152 13.39 19.82 -23.89
CA MET A 152 14.05 21.11 -23.94
C MET A 152 14.27 21.42 -25.42
N LEU A 153 13.42 22.29 -25.96
CA LEU A 153 13.64 22.99 -27.21
C LEU A 153 14.94 23.78 -27.03
N VAL A 154 16.04 23.20 -27.48
CA VAL A 154 17.27 23.93 -27.76
C VAL A 154 16.94 24.83 -28.94
N ALA A 155 16.48 26.05 -28.66
CA ALA A 155 16.41 27.11 -29.65
C ALA A 155 17.85 27.52 -29.99
N VAL A 156 18.36 26.99 -31.11
CA VAL A 156 19.47 27.60 -31.83
C VAL A 156 18.84 28.55 -32.84
N GLY A 157 19.04 29.85 -32.62
CA GLY A 157 18.62 30.92 -33.52
C GLY A 157 19.18 32.26 -33.04
#